data_AF-A0A2A5HL02-F1
#
_entry.id   AF-A0A2A5HL02-F1
#
_cell.length_a   1.000
_cell.length_b   1.000
_cell.length_c   1.000
_cell.angle_alpha   90.00
_cell.angle_beta   90.00
_cell.angle_gamma   90.00
#
_symmetry.space_group_name_H-M   'P 1'
#
loop_
_entity.id
_entity.type
_entity.pdbx_description
1 polymer ?
#
loop_
_entity_poly.entity_id
_entity_poly.type
_entity_poly.pdbx_seq_one_letter_code
_entity_poly.pdbx_strand_id
1 'polypeptide(L)'
;MNTEVFVFADWEAVKEPLLVGTLRASVTKNKEHFSFNYDKAWLASSFAQQIDPDLHFSSAMTQLGYYDGDYEASYLELAQFLTDQGSNTKQDIAQLWRRIVFNIAVSNTDDHLRNHGFIYKNNGWILSPAYDINPVASANGLHLNISDNDNSLSYDLAMEVIDFFQLKKSESQKIKDDVCNCVAPWRVVADKVGVGRADQEYMRVVFNV
;
A
#
# COMPACT_ATOMS: atom_id res chain seq x y z
N MET A 1 2.06 10.79 26.12
CA MET A 1 1.93 12.24 25.88
C MET A 1 2.24 12.44 24.41
N ASN A 2 1.37 13.13 23.67
CA ASN A 2 1.62 13.42 22.25
C ASN A 2 2.09 14.86 22.17
N THR A 3 3.24 15.07 21.53
CA THR A 3 3.80 16.38 21.27
C THR A 3 3.73 16.65 19.78
N GLU A 4 3.21 17.80 19.41
CA GLU A 4 3.21 18.29 18.03
C GLU A 4 4.21 19.43 17.91
N VAL A 5 5.10 19.32 16.93
CA VAL A 5 6.14 20.30 16.64
C VAL A 5 5.92 20.78 15.21
N PHE A 6 5.60 22.07 15.08
CA PHE A 6 5.50 22.71 13.77
C PHE A 6 6.91 23.00 13.24
N VAL A 7 7.20 22.51 12.04
CA VAL A 7 8.51 22.67 11.39
C VAL A 7 8.38 23.72 10.31
N PHE A 8 9.16 24.81 10.43
CA PHE A 8 9.18 25.91 9.47
C PHE A 8 10.50 25.94 8.70
N ALA A 9 10.41 26.29 7.41
CA ALA A 9 11.54 26.63 6.58
C ALA A 9 11.73 28.15 6.63
N ASP A 10 12.89 28.59 7.12
CA ASP A 10 13.28 29.99 7.24
C ASP A 10 14.72 30.14 6.74
N TRP A 11 14.90 30.11 5.41
CA TRP A 11 16.18 30.30 4.75
C TRP A 11 16.10 31.46 3.77
N GLU A 12 17.25 31.95 3.28
CA GLU A 12 17.38 33.19 2.50
C GLU A 12 16.42 33.33 1.30
N ALA A 13 16.09 32.22 0.64
CA ALA A 13 15.12 32.19 -0.48
C ALA A 13 13.63 32.25 -0.06
N VAL A 14 13.28 32.02 1.22
CA VAL A 14 11.90 32.15 1.74
C VAL A 14 11.73 33.53 2.36
N LYS A 15 10.76 34.32 1.89
CA LYS A 15 10.55 35.70 2.38
C LYS A 15 9.98 35.76 3.81
N GLU A 16 9.22 34.76 4.21
CA GLU A 16 8.63 34.60 5.54
C GLU A 16 8.68 33.12 5.92
N PRO A 17 8.84 32.75 7.20
CA PRO A 17 8.86 31.35 7.63
C PRO A 17 7.67 30.57 7.07
N LEU A 18 7.96 29.57 6.23
CA LEU A 18 6.93 28.75 5.60
C LEU A 18 6.77 27.45 6.38
N LEU A 19 5.54 27.12 6.78
CA LEU A 19 5.26 25.85 7.46
C LEU A 19 5.57 24.69 6.50
N VAL A 20 6.58 23.89 6.82
CA VAL A 20 6.94 22.67 6.06
C VAL A 20 5.97 21.55 6.39
N GLY A 21 5.59 21.46 7.66
CA GLY A 21 4.76 20.37 8.15
C GLY A 21 4.79 20.25 9.67
N THR A 22 4.25 19.15 10.16
CA THR A 22 4.13 18.86 11.59
C THR A 22 4.84 17.55 11.90
N LEU A 23 5.82 17.61 12.80
CA LEU A 23 6.43 16.45 13.44
C LEU A 23 5.62 16.09 14.67
N ARG A 24 5.10 14.87 14.71
CA ARG A 24 4.41 14.31 15.87
C ARG A 24 5.32 13.33 16.58
N ALA A 25 5.50 13.52 17.87
CA ALA A 25 6.17 12.58 18.76
C ALA A 25 5.13 11.97 19.71
N SER A 26 5.01 10.65 19.73
CA SER A 26 4.15 9.91 20.64
C SER A 26 4.94 8.84 21.38
N VAL A 27 4.55 8.55 22.62
CA VAL A 27 5.12 7.44 23.39
C VAL A 27 4.10 6.31 23.41
N THR A 28 4.48 5.16 22.85
CA THR A 28 3.66 3.95 22.86
C THR A 28 4.52 2.79 23.36
N LYS A 29 4.05 2.05 24.37
CA LYS A 29 4.78 0.91 24.98
C LYS A 29 6.24 1.24 25.36
N ASN A 30 6.48 2.39 25.97
CA ASN A 30 7.83 2.91 26.33
C ASN A 30 8.80 3.12 25.15
N LYS A 31 8.29 3.20 23.92
CA LYS A 31 9.06 3.61 22.74
C LYS A 31 8.53 4.94 22.22
N GLU A 32 9.45 5.83 21.84
CA GLU A 32 9.12 7.05 21.13
C GLU A 32 8.92 6.75 19.66
N HIS A 33 7.77 7.13 19.13
CA HIS A 33 7.42 7.09 17.73
C HIS A 33 7.39 8.52 17.21
N PHE A 34 8.05 8.74 16.07
CA PHE A 34 8.06 10.02 15.38
C PHE A 34 7.39 9.84 14.02
N SER A 35 6.49 10.74 13.67
CA SER A 35 5.93 10.82 12.32
C SER A 35 5.95 12.27 11.84
N PHE A 36 6.19 12.46 10.55
CA PHE A 36 6.20 13.79 9.94
C PHE A 36 5.15 13.86 8.85
N ASN A 37 4.33 14.91 8.88
CA ASN A 37 3.34 15.17 7.85
C ASN A 37 3.63 16.53 7.20
N TYR A 38 3.81 16.57 5.88
CA TYR A 38 3.99 17.82 5.15
C TYR A 38 2.71 18.65 5.16
N ASP A 39 2.86 19.97 5.24
CA ASP A 39 1.76 20.89 5.02
C ASP A 39 1.36 20.90 3.53
N LYS A 40 0.06 21.03 3.24
CA LYS A 40 -0.43 21.05 1.85
C LYS A 40 0.12 22.24 1.08
N ALA A 41 0.28 23.40 1.71
CA ALA A 41 0.85 24.58 1.08
C ALA A 41 2.36 24.40 0.82
N TRP A 42 3.07 23.68 1.69
CA TRP A 42 4.46 23.31 1.45
C TRP A 42 4.60 22.43 0.20
N LEU A 43 3.80 21.38 0.09
CA LEU A 43 3.83 20.46 -1.07
C LEU A 43 3.49 21.15 -2.40
N ALA A 44 2.70 22.23 -2.36
CA ALA A 44 2.38 23.05 -3.51
C ALA A 44 3.42 24.17 -3.79
N SER A 45 4.39 24.38 -2.90
CA SER A 45 5.41 25.42 -3.05
C SER A 45 6.51 25.00 -4.01
N SER A 46 7.24 25.99 -4.55
CA SER A 46 8.43 25.75 -5.40
C SER A 46 9.62 25.17 -4.63
N PHE A 47 9.53 25.08 -3.29
CA PHE A 47 10.61 24.58 -2.44
C PHE A 47 10.50 23.08 -2.17
N ALA A 48 9.33 22.47 -2.37
CA ALA A 48 9.17 21.04 -2.26
C ALA A 48 9.95 20.34 -3.39
N GLN A 49 10.97 19.56 -3.02
CA GLN A 49 11.69 18.73 -3.99
C GLN A 49 10.82 17.52 -4.36
N GLN A 50 10.38 17.50 -5.60
CA GLN A 50 9.78 16.32 -6.21
C GLN A 50 10.91 15.52 -6.87
N ILE A 51 11.07 14.26 -6.47
CA ILE A 51 12.09 13.35 -7.02
C ILE A 51 11.82 13.09 -8.51
N ASP A 52 10.53 12.99 -8.87
CA ASP A 52 10.05 12.87 -10.24
C ASP A 52 8.72 13.64 -10.37
N PRO A 53 8.77 14.96 -10.67
CA PRO A 53 7.56 15.79 -10.76
C PRO A 53 6.61 15.36 -11.88
N ASP A 54 7.15 14.74 -12.94
CA ASP A 54 6.38 14.31 -14.11
C ASP A 54 5.60 13.01 -13.84
N LEU A 55 6.02 12.23 -12.84
CA LEU A 55 5.32 11.00 -12.45
C LEU A 55 3.95 11.26 -11.81
N HIS A 56 3.74 12.45 -11.23
CA HIS A 56 2.49 12.83 -10.54
C HIS A 56 1.98 11.76 -9.57
N PHE A 57 2.90 11.17 -8.81
CA PHE A 57 2.63 10.09 -7.87
C PHE A 57 2.14 10.60 -6.52
N SER A 58 1.23 9.86 -5.88
CA SER A 58 0.85 10.05 -4.49
C SER A 58 0.57 8.71 -3.81
N SER A 59 1.01 8.55 -2.56
CA SER A 59 0.70 7.34 -1.79
C SER A 59 -0.79 7.26 -1.45
N ALA A 60 -1.30 6.04 -1.23
CA ALA A 60 -2.68 5.86 -0.78
C ALA A 60 -2.89 6.49 0.60
N MET A 61 -1.88 6.45 1.47
CA MET A 61 -1.91 7.12 2.78
C MET A 61 -2.23 8.61 2.63
N THR A 62 -1.54 9.29 1.71
CA THR A 62 -1.77 10.72 1.44
C THR A 62 -3.15 10.98 0.85
N GLN A 63 -3.58 10.19 -0.14
CA GLN A 63 -4.86 10.39 -0.81
C GLN A 63 -6.07 10.11 0.09
N LEU A 64 -5.95 9.14 1.00
CA LEU A 64 -7.00 8.79 1.95
C LEU A 64 -6.95 9.62 3.24
N GLY A 65 -5.92 10.45 3.44
CA GLY A 65 -5.81 11.34 4.59
C GLY A 65 -5.43 10.65 5.91
N TYR A 66 -4.80 9.48 5.83
CA TYR A 66 -4.32 8.71 6.98
C TYR A 66 -2.97 9.20 7.50
N TYR A 67 -2.68 8.89 8.77
CA TYR A 67 -1.41 9.20 9.42
C TYR A 67 -0.69 7.93 9.90
N ASP A 68 0.63 8.03 10.12
CA ASP A 68 1.40 6.94 10.72
C ASP A 68 0.85 6.59 12.12
N GLY A 69 0.47 5.32 12.28
CA GLY A 69 -0.13 4.79 13.51
C GLY A 69 -1.65 4.60 13.45
N ASP A 70 -2.30 4.94 12.33
CA ASP A 70 -3.67 4.50 12.04
C ASP A 70 -3.63 3.08 11.43
N TYR A 71 -4.21 2.11 12.13
CA TYR A 71 -4.06 0.67 11.82
C TYR A 71 -5.34 0.01 11.26
N GLU A 72 -6.34 0.77 10.83
CA GLU A 72 -7.65 0.22 10.43
C GLU A 72 -8.02 0.44 8.95
N ALA A 73 -7.06 0.89 8.13
CA ALA A 73 -7.32 1.12 6.72
C ALA A 73 -7.61 -0.20 5.96
N SER A 74 -8.49 -0.12 4.97
CA SER A 74 -8.94 -1.27 4.20
C SER A 74 -8.70 -1.12 2.70
N TYR A 75 -8.60 -2.25 1.99
CA TYR A 75 -8.61 -2.28 0.53
C TYR A 75 -9.89 -1.70 -0.09
N LEU A 76 -11.00 -1.70 0.66
CA LEU A 76 -12.26 -1.12 0.23
C LEU A 76 -12.12 0.39 0.05
N GLU A 77 -11.40 1.08 0.93
CA GLU A 77 -11.17 2.53 0.78
C GLU A 77 -10.33 2.87 -0.45
N LEU A 78 -9.33 2.06 -0.76
CA LEU A 78 -8.54 2.22 -1.99
C LEU A 78 -9.41 2.01 -3.24
N ALA A 79 -10.29 1.00 -3.23
CA ALA A 79 -11.23 0.74 -4.31
C ALA A 79 -12.27 1.86 -4.46
N GLN A 80 -12.74 2.41 -3.35
CA GLN A 80 -13.65 3.56 -3.33
C GLN A 80 -12.97 4.80 -3.93
N PHE A 81 -11.73 5.10 -3.54
CA PHE A 81 -10.96 6.20 -4.12
C PHE A 81 -10.80 6.08 -5.65
N LEU A 82 -10.43 4.89 -6.13
CA LEU A 82 -10.33 4.62 -7.58
C LEU A 82 -11.70 4.69 -8.29
N THR A 83 -12.79 4.41 -7.58
CA THR A 83 -14.15 4.52 -8.12
C THR A 83 -14.58 5.97 -8.26
N ASP A 84 -14.28 6.81 -7.27
CA ASP A 84 -14.72 8.19 -7.23
C ASP A 84 -13.83 9.13 -8.05
N GLN A 85 -12.52 8.87 -8.05
CA GLN A 85 -11.51 9.79 -8.58
C GLN A 85 -10.70 9.19 -9.74
N GLY A 86 -10.99 7.95 -10.15
CA GLY A 86 -10.19 7.22 -11.12
C GLY A 86 -10.46 7.58 -12.57
N SER A 87 -9.44 7.48 -13.43
CA SER A 87 -9.58 7.59 -14.91
C SER A 87 -9.52 6.24 -15.63
N ASN A 88 -9.26 5.14 -14.91
CA ASN A 88 -9.16 3.77 -15.41
C ASN A 88 -9.81 2.75 -14.44
N THR A 89 -10.87 3.18 -13.76
CA THR A 89 -11.47 2.53 -12.58
C THR A 89 -11.63 1.03 -12.71
N LYS A 90 -12.31 0.53 -13.77
CA LYS A 90 -12.64 -0.89 -13.90
C LYS A 90 -11.38 -1.79 -13.92
N GLN A 91 -10.36 -1.36 -14.64
CA GLN A 91 -9.10 -2.09 -14.74
C GLN A 91 -8.31 -1.99 -13.43
N ASP A 92 -8.32 -0.81 -12.81
CA ASP A 92 -7.53 -0.53 -11.61
C ASP A 92 -8.08 -1.25 -10.37
N ILE A 93 -9.39 -1.27 -10.16
CA ILE A 93 -10.00 -2.04 -9.05
C ILE A 93 -9.84 -3.55 -9.25
N ALA A 94 -9.88 -4.05 -10.50
CA ALA A 94 -9.57 -5.45 -10.80
C ALA A 94 -8.09 -5.77 -10.51
N GLN A 95 -7.18 -4.86 -10.84
CA GLN A 95 -5.75 -4.99 -10.49
C GLN A 95 -5.50 -4.86 -8.99
N LEU A 96 -6.24 -4.02 -8.28
CA LEU A 96 -6.16 -3.91 -6.83
C LEU A 96 -6.61 -5.20 -6.15
N TRP A 97 -7.71 -5.80 -6.59
CA TRP A 97 -8.14 -7.11 -6.09
C TRP A 97 -7.12 -8.21 -6.40
N ARG A 98 -6.50 -8.18 -7.59
CA ARG A 98 -5.37 -9.08 -7.92
C ARG A 98 -4.21 -8.94 -6.92
N ARG A 99 -3.93 -7.74 -6.40
CA ARG A 99 -2.90 -7.54 -5.37
C ARG A 99 -3.28 -8.16 -4.04
N ILE A 100 -4.55 -8.10 -3.63
CA ILE A 100 -5.04 -8.80 -2.43
C ILE A 100 -4.71 -10.29 -2.54
N VAL A 101 -5.11 -10.91 -3.65
CA VAL A 101 -4.86 -12.34 -3.88
C VAL A 101 -3.36 -12.65 -3.91
N PHE A 102 -2.55 -11.80 -4.55
CA PHE A 102 -1.11 -11.97 -4.60
C PHE A 102 -0.46 -11.85 -3.22
N ASN A 103 -0.88 -10.86 -2.42
CA ASN A 103 -0.39 -10.67 -1.06
C ASN A 103 -0.75 -11.83 -0.15
N ILE A 104 -1.95 -12.42 -0.30
CA ILE A 104 -2.33 -13.67 0.37
C ILE A 104 -1.42 -14.83 -0.08
N ALA A 105 -1.19 -14.96 -1.40
CA ALA A 105 -0.42 -16.06 -1.98
C ALA A 105 1.05 -16.09 -1.54
N VAL A 106 1.61 -14.95 -1.16
CA VAL A 106 3.02 -14.82 -0.72
C VAL A 106 3.16 -14.30 0.71
N SER A 107 2.07 -14.28 1.49
CA SER A 107 2.03 -13.74 2.86
C SER A 107 2.76 -12.38 2.97
N ASN A 108 2.50 -11.47 2.03
CA ASN A 108 3.03 -10.12 2.06
C ASN A 108 2.21 -9.28 3.03
N THR A 109 2.60 -9.31 4.30
CA THR A 109 1.88 -8.65 5.38
C THR A 109 2.36 -7.22 5.65
N ASP A 110 3.23 -6.70 4.79
CA ASP A 110 3.76 -5.33 4.84
C ASP A 110 3.10 -4.46 3.76
N ASP A 111 1.81 -4.69 3.49
CA ASP A 111 1.04 -4.03 2.42
C ASP A 111 0.32 -2.76 2.90
N HIS A 112 0.93 -2.01 3.81
CA HIS A 112 0.35 -0.78 4.37
C HIS A 112 0.14 0.31 3.31
N LEU A 113 -0.65 1.35 3.62
CA LEU A 113 -1.04 2.42 2.69
C LEU A 113 0.10 3.16 1.97
N ARG A 114 1.35 3.07 2.45
CA ARG A 114 2.54 3.60 1.76
C ARG A 114 3.01 2.74 0.59
N ASN A 115 2.69 1.45 0.62
CA ASN A 115 3.06 0.46 -0.39
C ASN A 115 2.00 0.33 -1.49
N HIS A 116 1.01 1.22 -1.42
CA HIS A 116 0.05 1.48 -2.47
C HIS A 116 0.15 2.94 -2.90
N GLY A 117 0.06 3.17 -4.20
CA GLY A 117 0.16 4.51 -4.75
C GLY A 117 -0.74 4.69 -5.95
N PHE A 118 -0.93 5.96 -6.28
CA PHE A 118 -1.75 6.44 -7.37
C PHE A 118 -0.95 7.40 -8.22
N ILE A 119 -1.19 7.39 -9.53
CA ILE A 119 -0.55 8.27 -10.50
C ILE A 119 -1.66 9.13 -11.12
N TYR A 120 -1.51 10.46 -11.10
CA TYR A 120 -2.49 11.33 -11.72
C TYR A 120 -2.27 11.39 -13.23
N LYS A 121 -3.24 10.91 -14.01
CA LYS A 121 -3.17 10.86 -15.47
C LYS A 121 -4.56 10.99 -16.12
N ASN A 122 -4.63 11.69 -17.25
CA ASN A 122 -5.87 11.89 -18.01
C ASN A 122 -7.02 12.46 -17.15
N ASN A 123 -6.71 13.44 -16.30
CA ASN A 123 -7.66 14.12 -15.43
C ASN A 123 -8.34 13.20 -14.38
N GLY A 124 -7.65 12.14 -13.94
CA GLY A 124 -8.05 11.27 -12.84
C GLY A 124 -6.88 10.44 -12.32
N TRP A 125 -7.10 9.68 -11.27
CA TRP A 125 -6.07 8.82 -10.69
C TRP A 125 -6.08 7.44 -11.35
N ILE A 126 -4.90 6.86 -11.52
CA ILE A 126 -4.76 5.44 -11.85
C ILE A 126 -3.94 4.74 -10.77
N LEU A 127 -4.19 3.45 -10.57
CA LEU A 127 -3.37 2.65 -9.66
C LEU A 127 -1.92 2.57 -10.17
N SER A 128 -0.94 2.96 -9.35
CA SER A 128 0.48 2.82 -9.71
C SER A 128 0.84 1.34 -9.90
N PRO A 129 1.94 0.99 -10.60
CA PRO A 129 2.51 -0.36 -10.50
C PRO A 129 2.70 -0.80 -9.04
N ALA A 130 2.69 -2.12 -8.79
CA ALA A 130 3.01 -2.65 -7.46
C ALA A 130 4.51 -2.49 -7.15
N TYR A 131 4.83 -2.16 -5.91
CA TYR A 131 6.20 -1.99 -5.42
C TYR A 131 6.28 -2.40 -3.95
N ASP A 132 7.51 -2.51 -3.43
CA ASP A 132 7.81 -2.85 -2.03
C ASP A 132 7.06 -4.08 -1.50
N ILE A 133 7.17 -5.18 -2.24
CA ILE A 133 6.60 -6.47 -1.88
C ILE A 133 7.58 -7.22 -0.99
N ASN A 134 7.17 -7.55 0.24
CA ASN A 134 8.04 -8.13 1.24
C ASN A 134 7.33 -9.27 2.02
N PRO A 135 7.40 -10.52 1.53
CA PRO A 135 6.87 -11.70 2.23
C PRO A 135 7.41 -11.85 3.66
N VAL A 136 6.53 -12.07 4.64
CA VAL A 136 6.91 -12.20 6.06
C VAL A 136 6.51 -13.56 6.63
N ALA A 137 7.50 -14.36 7.04
CA ALA A 137 7.28 -15.73 7.53
C ALA A 137 6.51 -15.85 8.85
N SER A 138 6.50 -14.79 9.68
CA SER A 138 5.95 -14.83 11.04
C SER A 138 4.60 -14.11 11.21
N ALA A 139 4.01 -13.60 10.13
CA ALA A 139 2.80 -12.79 10.20
C ALA A 139 1.54 -13.60 9.86
N ASN A 140 0.42 -13.25 10.47
CA ASN A 140 -0.83 -14.03 10.44
C ASN A 140 -1.94 -13.40 9.58
N GLY A 141 -1.71 -12.22 9.03
CA GLY A 141 -2.70 -11.44 8.28
C GLY A 141 -2.03 -10.28 7.55
N LEU A 142 -2.69 -9.74 6.53
CA LEU A 142 -2.27 -8.53 5.84
C LEU A 142 -2.24 -7.34 6.80
N HIS A 143 -1.52 -6.29 6.43
CA HIS A 143 -1.55 -5.03 7.16
C HIS A 143 -2.89 -4.33 6.98
N LEU A 144 -3.37 -4.24 5.73
CA LEU A 144 -4.69 -3.67 5.42
C LEU A 144 -5.79 -4.71 5.63
N ASN A 145 -6.96 -4.24 6.08
CA ASN A 145 -8.15 -5.08 6.08
C ASN A 145 -8.60 -5.38 4.64
N ILE A 146 -8.97 -6.62 4.38
CA ILE A 146 -9.57 -7.07 3.12
C ILE A 146 -11.06 -6.71 3.10
N SER A 147 -11.75 -6.97 4.21
CA SER A 147 -13.08 -6.44 4.50
C SER A 147 -12.98 -5.15 5.34
N ASP A 148 -14.06 -4.75 6.00
CA ASP A 148 -14.02 -3.63 6.95
C ASP A 148 -13.12 -3.90 8.17
N ASN A 149 -12.95 -5.18 8.56
CA ASN A 149 -12.34 -5.54 9.85
C ASN A 149 -11.57 -6.87 9.88
N ASP A 150 -11.43 -7.54 8.74
CA ASP A 150 -10.68 -8.80 8.63
C ASP A 150 -9.58 -8.68 7.58
N ASN A 151 -8.36 -9.05 7.99
CA ASN A 151 -7.13 -9.04 7.20
C ASN A 151 -6.50 -10.44 7.08
N SER A 152 -7.25 -11.50 7.40
CA SER A 152 -6.74 -12.88 7.37
C SER A 152 -6.21 -13.26 6.00
N LEU A 153 -5.18 -14.11 5.95
CA LEU A 153 -4.62 -14.67 4.72
C LEU A 153 -5.57 -15.73 4.09
N SER A 154 -6.78 -15.30 3.71
CA SER A 154 -7.89 -16.15 3.29
C SER A 154 -8.41 -15.75 1.92
N TYR A 155 -8.35 -16.71 0.98
CA TYR A 155 -8.97 -16.52 -0.34
C TYR A 155 -10.49 -16.44 -0.27
N ASP A 156 -11.11 -17.07 0.72
CA ASP A 156 -12.57 -16.99 0.88
C ASP A 156 -12.98 -15.57 1.28
N LEU A 157 -12.23 -14.96 2.21
CA LEU A 157 -12.40 -13.56 2.60
C LEU A 157 -12.21 -12.61 1.40
N ALA A 158 -11.17 -12.83 0.58
CA ALA A 158 -10.97 -12.04 -0.64
C ALA A 158 -12.12 -12.22 -1.64
N MET A 159 -12.73 -13.41 -1.70
CA MET A 159 -13.88 -13.70 -2.56
C MET A 159 -15.19 -13.08 -2.05
N GLU A 160 -15.33 -12.83 -0.75
CA GLU A 160 -16.51 -12.18 -0.15
C GLU A 160 -16.66 -10.72 -0.58
N VAL A 161 -15.55 -10.03 -0.85
CA VAL A 161 -15.54 -8.59 -1.18
C VAL A 161 -15.54 -8.29 -2.69
N ILE A 162 -15.62 -9.29 -3.57
CA ILE A 162 -15.46 -9.11 -5.04
C ILE A 162 -16.43 -8.10 -5.67
N ASP A 163 -17.63 -7.99 -5.12
CA ASP A 163 -18.64 -7.06 -5.63
C ASP A 163 -18.21 -5.60 -5.44
N PHE A 164 -17.44 -5.31 -4.37
CA PHE A 164 -16.86 -3.99 -4.13
C PHE A 164 -15.80 -3.62 -5.19
N PHE A 165 -15.14 -4.62 -5.76
CA PHE A 165 -14.21 -4.47 -6.89
C PHE A 165 -14.89 -4.62 -8.26
N GLN A 166 -16.23 -4.67 -8.29
CA GLN A 166 -17.04 -4.77 -9.50
C GLN A 166 -16.68 -5.99 -10.39
N LEU A 167 -16.23 -7.08 -9.76
CA LEU A 167 -15.85 -8.31 -10.44
C LEU A 167 -16.95 -9.36 -10.33
N LYS A 168 -17.21 -10.09 -11.42
CA LYS A 168 -18.04 -11.29 -11.35
C LYS A 168 -17.23 -12.44 -10.75
N LYS A 169 -17.92 -13.36 -10.05
CA LYS A 169 -17.31 -14.58 -9.50
C LYS A 169 -16.42 -15.34 -10.48
N SER A 170 -16.79 -15.45 -11.75
CA SER A 170 -15.98 -16.13 -12.77
C SER A 170 -14.70 -15.37 -13.13
N GLU A 171 -14.75 -14.02 -13.12
CA GLU A 171 -13.57 -13.17 -13.37
C GLU A 171 -12.62 -13.23 -12.17
N SER A 172 -13.15 -13.13 -10.94
CA SER A 172 -12.38 -13.25 -9.71
C SER A 172 -11.71 -14.62 -9.58
N GLN A 173 -12.43 -15.70 -9.89
CA GLN A 173 -11.86 -17.05 -9.89
C GLN A 173 -10.71 -17.17 -10.89
N LYS A 174 -10.87 -16.64 -12.10
CA LYS A 174 -9.81 -16.65 -13.11
C LYS A 174 -8.57 -15.87 -12.62
N ILE A 175 -8.76 -14.67 -12.07
CA ILE A 175 -7.65 -13.87 -11.54
C ILE A 175 -6.94 -14.63 -10.41
N LYS A 176 -7.70 -15.27 -9.52
CA LYS A 176 -7.13 -16.09 -8.44
C LYS A 176 -6.30 -17.24 -8.99
N ASP A 177 -6.85 -18.01 -9.92
CA ASP A 177 -6.14 -19.13 -10.54
C ASP A 177 -4.87 -18.65 -11.26
N ASP A 178 -4.93 -17.54 -11.99
CA ASP A 178 -3.76 -16.94 -12.65
C ASP A 178 -2.66 -16.58 -11.66
N VAL A 179 -3.02 -16.00 -10.51
CA VAL A 179 -2.06 -15.62 -9.46
C VAL A 179 -1.46 -16.87 -8.81
N CYS A 180 -2.29 -17.81 -8.35
CA CYS A 180 -1.84 -19.02 -7.68
C CYS A 180 -0.94 -19.86 -8.60
N ASN A 181 -1.33 -20.04 -9.87
CA ASN A 181 -0.52 -20.77 -10.85
C ASN A 181 0.82 -20.07 -11.15
N CYS A 182 0.86 -18.73 -11.10
CA CYS A 182 2.10 -17.97 -11.27
C CYS A 182 3.05 -18.11 -10.08
N VAL A 183 2.51 -18.20 -8.86
CA VAL A 183 3.30 -18.27 -7.62
C VAL A 183 3.69 -19.72 -7.27
N ALA A 184 2.86 -20.71 -7.62
CA ALA A 184 3.10 -22.14 -7.33
C ALA A 184 4.52 -22.64 -7.67
N PRO A 185 5.14 -22.29 -8.82
CA PRO A 185 6.49 -22.71 -9.14
C PRO A 185 7.61 -21.90 -8.44
N TRP A 186 7.34 -21.22 -7.33
CA TRP A 186 8.32 -20.35 -6.65
C TRP A 186 9.65 -21.06 -6.33
N ARG A 187 9.63 -22.35 -5.98
CA ARG A 187 10.85 -23.13 -5.74
C ARG A 187 11.71 -23.27 -7.00
N VAL A 188 11.09 -23.46 -8.15
CA VAL A 188 11.79 -23.54 -9.44
C VAL A 188 12.46 -22.20 -9.75
N VAL A 189 11.78 -21.08 -9.48
CA VAL A 189 12.34 -19.74 -9.63
C VAL A 189 13.50 -19.53 -8.65
N ALA A 190 13.33 -19.90 -7.38
CA ALA A 190 14.35 -19.81 -6.33
C ALA A 190 15.60 -20.61 -6.69
N ASP A 191 15.44 -21.84 -7.17
CA ASP A 191 16.55 -22.67 -7.66
C ASP A 191 17.26 -22.01 -8.85
N LYS A 192 16.50 -21.47 -9.81
CA LYS A 192 17.04 -20.82 -11.01
C LYS A 192 17.90 -19.58 -10.67
N VAL A 193 17.52 -18.83 -9.64
CA VAL A 193 18.26 -17.63 -9.20
C VAL A 193 19.29 -17.92 -8.11
N GLY A 194 19.46 -19.19 -7.72
CA GLY A 194 20.52 -19.63 -6.82
C GLY A 194 20.24 -19.47 -5.32
N VAL A 195 18.98 -19.38 -4.89
CA VAL A 195 18.62 -19.33 -3.46
C VAL A 195 18.95 -20.66 -2.79
N GLY A 196 19.67 -20.62 -1.68
CA GLY A 196 20.06 -21.81 -0.93
C GLY A 196 18.86 -22.57 -0.35
N ARG A 197 18.99 -23.90 -0.25
CA ARG A 197 17.91 -24.77 0.27
C ARG A 197 17.42 -24.39 1.67
N ALA A 198 18.31 -23.91 2.53
CA ALA A 198 17.97 -23.48 3.89
C ALA A 198 17.02 -22.27 3.87
N ASP A 199 17.32 -21.26 3.06
CA ASP A 199 16.47 -20.06 2.91
C ASP A 199 15.14 -20.40 2.25
N GLN A 200 15.14 -21.29 1.25
CA GLN A 200 13.90 -21.78 0.65
C GLN A 200 13.02 -22.50 1.68
N GLU A 201 13.59 -23.32 2.55
CA GLU A 201 12.82 -24.04 3.57
C GLU A 201 12.30 -23.10 4.66
N TYR A 202 13.10 -22.11 5.05
CA TYR A 202 12.67 -21.04 5.95
C TYR A 202 11.50 -20.24 5.36
N MET A 203 11.61 -19.83 4.09
CA MET A 203 10.58 -19.03 3.42
C MET A 203 9.40 -19.84 2.92
N ARG A 204 9.43 -21.19 2.91
CA ARG A 204 8.32 -22.02 2.40
C ARG A 204 6.97 -21.60 2.96
N VAL A 205 6.93 -21.25 4.24
CA VAL A 205 5.70 -20.92 4.98
C VAL A 205 4.98 -19.67 4.47
N VAL A 206 5.66 -18.79 3.72
CA VAL A 206 5.04 -17.58 3.15
C VAL A 206 4.22 -17.88 1.90
N PHE A 207 4.46 -19.02 1.24
CA PHE A 207 3.78 -19.34 -0.01
C PHE A 207 2.50 -20.12 0.26
N ASN A 208 1.35 -19.48 0.08
CA ASN A 208 0.01 -20.03 0.30
C ASN A 208 -0.60 -20.51 -1.02
N VAL A 209 0.11 -21.41 -1.72
CA VAL A 209 -0.25 -21.95 -3.05
C VAL A 209 0.08 -23.42 -3.19
#